data_AF-A0A935ZHC0-F1
#
_entry.id   AF-A0A935ZHC0-F1
#
_cell.length_a   1.000
_cell.length_b   1.000
_cell.length_c   1.000
_cell.angle_alpha   90.00
_cell.angle_beta   90.00
_cell.angle_gamma   90.00
#
_symmetry.space_group_name_H-M   'P 1'
#
loop_
_entity.id
_entity.type
_entity.pdbx_description
1 polymer ?
#
loop_
_entity_poly.entity_id
_entity_poly.type
_entity_poly.pdbx_seq_one_letter_code
_entity_poly.pdbx_strand_id
1 'polypeptide(L)'
;MKRLVPSAVLVSMLLASSSALALTDEQKQNLKSLDYYKSQVDLKNRPFRDGQSDSDVSSALYGYETKLKTVKERLDKIPAADRKDPMYESYAAWANEFESTLKRWQGERATNAQNLKNKAQAEEIYKNETREVGEGLGFVKQLRGTYSYSLDAKEMLAKWKAAEKLTAYAAKCDKELAPVDATSYYGKDKAENCKNAAEWKTLVVPFLEKRSGENVQKLGADLEGVARRISNGETTYDGALKRLRSPDEYIATLRGPYEALFQAMGKTLPADFFAPITNAGKGYAAAISASQAKVSYKPGKFADATVTNAVKAALTAKNVKVLKISQTFGDWDIRKTDYGLPTHRIRDSIVLGQVAGETSCRLIELTSKQDYQGGGRYTTNTVVDLPKEPAFKVASCK
;
A
#
# COMPACT_ATOMS: atom_id res chain seq x y z
N MET A 1 44.71 -0.52 108.19
CA MET A 1 43.92 -0.98 107.03
C MET A 1 42.50 -1.32 107.49
N LYS A 2 41.51 -0.85 106.71
CA LYS A 2 40.10 -1.28 106.63
C LYS A 2 39.18 -1.03 107.85
N ARG A 3 38.43 0.08 107.75
CA ARG A 3 37.07 0.26 108.29
C ARG A 3 36.11 -0.75 107.65
N LEU A 4 35.08 -1.18 108.38
CA LEU A 4 33.74 -1.45 107.84
C LEU A 4 32.71 -1.45 108.98
N VAL A 5 31.66 -0.67 108.79
CA VAL A 5 30.43 -0.55 109.59
C VAL A 5 29.41 -1.56 109.04
N PRO A 6 28.54 -2.19 109.85
CA PRO A 6 27.43 -2.98 109.31
C PRO A 6 26.20 -2.08 109.10
N SER A 7 25.81 -1.92 107.84
CA SER A 7 24.50 -1.39 107.44
C SER A 7 23.51 -2.54 107.21
N ALA A 8 22.29 -2.27 107.66
CA ALA A 8 21.06 -3.02 107.53
C ALA A 8 20.88 -3.84 106.23
N VAL A 9 20.47 -5.10 106.40
CA VAL A 9 19.79 -5.88 105.37
C VAL A 9 18.31 -5.93 105.74
N LEU A 10 17.52 -5.06 105.11
CA LEU A 10 16.06 -5.17 105.07
C LEU A 10 15.70 -5.75 103.70
N VAL A 11 15.27 -7.00 103.70
CA VAL A 11 14.72 -7.68 102.53
C VAL A 11 13.30 -7.15 102.32
N SER A 12 13.12 -6.31 101.30
CA SER A 12 11.81 -6.06 100.70
C SER A 12 11.78 -6.71 99.33
N MET A 13 11.18 -7.91 99.28
CA MET A 13 10.74 -8.55 98.04
C MET A 13 9.62 -7.69 97.44
N LEU A 14 9.94 -6.87 96.44
CA LEU A 14 8.95 -6.40 95.47
C LEU A 14 8.68 -7.56 94.50
N LEU A 15 7.59 -8.27 94.75
CA LEU A 15 6.86 -9.03 93.73
C LEU A 15 6.28 -8.02 92.73
N ALA A 16 7.04 -7.70 91.69
CA ALA A 16 6.49 -7.13 90.47
C ALA A 16 5.78 -8.27 89.71
N SER A 17 4.59 -8.65 90.19
CA SER A 17 3.65 -9.43 89.39
C SER A 17 3.37 -8.63 88.12
N SER A 18 3.90 -9.14 87.01
CA SER A 18 3.70 -8.64 85.66
C SER A 18 2.26 -8.92 85.23
N SER A 19 1.30 -8.24 85.84
CA SER A 19 -0.05 -8.17 85.32
C SER A 19 0.02 -7.29 84.08
N ALA A 20 -0.03 -7.88 82.89
CA ALA A 20 -0.48 -7.14 81.73
C ALA A 20 -1.82 -6.49 82.12
N LEU A 21 -1.85 -5.16 82.23
CA LEU A 21 -3.08 -4.45 82.56
C LEU A 21 -4.04 -4.71 81.39
N ALA A 22 -5.18 -5.34 81.69
CA ALA A 22 -6.22 -5.56 80.70
C ALA A 22 -6.66 -4.20 80.13
N LEU A 23 -6.93 -4.15 78.82
CA LEU A 23 -7.35 -2.91 78.17
C LEU A 23 -8.55 -2.27 78.90
N THR A 24 -8.52 -0.95 79.09
CA THR A 24 -9.66 -0.17 79.57
C THR A 24 -10.82 -0.24 78.59
N ASP A 25 -12.04 0.05 79.05
CA ASP A 25 -13.21 0.03 78.17
C ASP A 25 -13.12 1.07 77.05
N GLU A 26 -12.50 2.22 77.32
CA GLU A 26 -12.23 3.25 76.31
C GLU A 26 -11.21 2.75 75.26
N GLN A 27 -10.14 2.07 75.69
CA GLN A 27 -9.17 1.46 74.78
C GLN A 27 -9.81 0.36 73.92
N LYS A 28 -10.68 -0.48 74.51
CA LYS A 28 -11.45 -1.49 73.77
C LYS A 28 -12.41 -0.84 72.77
N GLN A 29 -13.11 0.23 73.13
CA GLN A 29 -13.96 0.96 72.19
C GLN A 29 -13.16 1.57 71.04
N ASN A 30 -11.99 2.16 71.34
CA ASN A 30 -11.08 2.69 70.33
C ASN A 30 -10.58 1.58 69.38
N LEU A 31 -10.25 0.39 69.88
CA LEU A 31 -9.87 -0.74 69.02
C LEU A 31 -11.07 -1.29 68.22
N LYS A 32 -12.26 -1.46 68.81
CA LYS A 32 -13.48 -1.88 68.09
C LYS A 32 -13.86 -0.94 66.96
N SER A 33 -13.56 0.35 67.11
CA SER A 33 -13.82 1.33 66.05
C SER A 33 -13.02 1.06 64.76
N LEU A 34 -11.98 0.21 64.81
CA LEU A 34 -11.23 -0.24 63.64
C LEU A 34 -12.02 -1.23 62.76
N ASP A 35 -13.07 -1.87 63.28
CA ASP A 35 -13.95 -2.76 62.49
C ASP A 35 -14.59 -2.02 61.31
N TYR A 36 -14.89 -0.73 61.47
CA TYR A 36 -15.36 0.14 60.40
C TYR A 36 -14.38 0.23 59.22
N TYR A 37 -13.07 0.32 59.50
CA TYR A 37 -12.06 0.36 58.44
C TYR A 37 -11.86 -1.03 57.84
N LYS A 38 -11.89 -2.07 58.69
CA LYS A 38 -11.77 -3.47 58.27
C LYS A 38 -12.88 -3.89 57.31
N SER A 39 -14.10 -3.36 57.47
CA SER A 39 -15.21 -3.61 56.53
C SER A 39 -15.12 -2.83 55.21
N GLN A 40 -14.28 -1.79 55.13
CA GLN A 40 -14.15 -0.91 53.95
C GLN A 40 -12.86 -1.11 53.16
N VAL A 41 -11.99 -2.01 53.59
CA VAL A 41 -10.69 -2.27 52.98
C VAL A 41 -10.68 -3.71 52.49
N ASP A 42 -10.73 -3.87 51.17
CA ASP A 42 -10.53 -5.16 50.52
C ASP A 42 -9.04 -5.36 50.27
N LEU A 43 -8.37 -6.16 51.10
CA LEU A 43 -6.95 -6.48 50.93
C LEU A 43 -6.69 -7.53 49.84
N LYS A 44 -7.72 -8.24 49.39
CA LYS A 44 -7.58 -9.33 48.40
C LYS A 44 -7.49 -8.78 46.99
N ASN A 45 -8.32 -7.78 46.68
CA ASN A 45 -8.39 -7.20 45.35
C ASN A 45 -7.71 -5.83 45.32
N ARG A 46 -6.78 -5.62 44.36
CA ARG A 46 -6.21 -4.29 44.15
C ARG A 46 -7.29 -3.30 43.70
N PRO A 47 -7.20 -2.02 44.08
CA PRO A 47 -8.28 -1.04 43.86
C PRO A 47 -8.24 -0.37 42.46
N PHE A 48 -7.50 -0.93 41.50
CA PHE A 48 -7.36 -0.39 40.16
C PHE A 48 -7.19 -1.49 39.10
N ARG A 49 -7.42 -1.14 37.84
CA ARG A 49 -7.29 -2.03 36.68
C ARG A 49 -6.01 -1.73 35.90
N ASP A 50 -5.53 -2.72 35.14
CA ASP A 50 -4.44 -2.48 34.19
C ASP A 50 -4.89 -1.47 33.12
N GLY A 51 -3.99 -0.58 32.72
CA GLY A 51 -4.25 0.47 31.74
C GLY A 51 -5.02 1.69 32.28
N GLN A 52 -5.38 1.70 33.57
CA GLN A 52 -5.98 2.87 34.21
C GLN A 52 -4.94 3.99 34.39
N SER A 53 -5.36 5.26 34.25
CA SER A 53 -4.43 6.39 34.29
C SER A 53 -3.70 6.50 35.63
N ASP A 54 -2.45 6.98 35.63
CA ASP A 54 -1.68 7.12 36.88
C ASP A 54 -2.37 8.04 37.89
N SER A 55 -3.07 9.07 37.42
CA SER A 55 -3.87 9.96 38.26
C SER A 55 -4.97 9.18 38.99
N ASP A 56 -5.75 8.37 38.28
CA ASP A 56 -6.86 7.63 38.89
C ASP A 56 -6.35 6.55 39.85
N VAL A 57 -5.25 5.86 39.50
CA VAL A 57 -4.59 4.89 40.38
C VAL A 57 -4.08 5.59 41.64
N SER A 58 -3.46 6.76 41.49
CA SER A 58 -2.98 7.57 42.62
C SER A 58 -4.12 7.99 43.54
N SER A 59 -5.24 8.47 42.99
CA SER A 59 -6.43 8.85 43.76
C SER A 59 -7.03 7.66 44.51
N ALA A 60 -7.09 6.49 43.87
CA ALA A 60 -7.56 5.28 44.52
C ALA A 60 -6.67 4.88 45.71
N LEU A 61 -5.35 4.86 45.52
CA LEU A 61 -4.39 4.49 46.58
C LEU A 61 -4.34 5.50 47.72
N TYR A 62 -4.47 6.80 47.44
CA TYR A 62 -4.52 7.85 48.46
C TYR A 62 -5.65 7.64 49.48
N GLY A 63 -6.80 7.12 49.04
CA GLY A 63 -7.90 6.75 49.93
C GLY A 63 -7.53 5.63 50.91
N TYR A 64 -6.71 4.66 50.48
CA TYR A 64 -6.20 3.59 51.35
C TYR A 64 -5.08 4.08 52.26
N GLU A 65 -4.18 4.93 51.77
CA GLU A 65 -3.14 5.58 52.59
C GLU A 65 -3.74 6.36 53.75
N THR A 66 -4.79 7.13 53.48
CA THR A 66 -5.50 7.91 54.52
C THR A 66 -6.14 6.99 55.56
N LYS A 67 -6.79 5.89 55.14
CA LYS A 67 -7.36 4.89 56.06
C LYS A 67 -6.29 4.22 56.91
N LEU A 68 -5.17 3.78 56.32
CA LEU A 68 -4.07 3.15 57.05
C LEU A 68 -3.46 4.10 58.08
N LYS A 69 -3.31 5.38 57.73
CA LYS A 69 -2.83 6.42 58.66
C LYS A 69 -3.73 6.49 59.90
N THR A 70 -5.04 6.57 59.72
CA THR A 70 -5.98 6.61 60.86
C THR A 70 -5.98 5.32 61.68
N VAL A 71 -5.83 4.15 61.05
CA VAL A 71 -5.68 2.87 61.75
C VAL A 71 -4.44 2.88 62.65
N LYS A 72 -3.29 3.30 62.12
CA LYS A 72 -2.04 3.39 62.89
C LYS A 72 -2.16 4.40 64.04
N GLU A 73 -2.69 5.59 63.78
CA GLU A 73 -2.94 6.61 64.82
C GLU A 73 -3.81 6.08 65.97
N ARG A 74 -4.82 5.24 65.68
CA ARG A 74 -5.67 4.64 66.71
C ARG A 74 -4.98 3.53 67.49
N LEU A 75 -4.14 2.73 66.83
CA LEU A 75 -3.29 1.72 67.49
C LEU A 75 -2.22 2.38 68.37
N ASP A 76 -1.64 3.49 67.94
CA ASP A 76 -0.59 4.22 68.67
C ASP A 76 -1.10 4.84 69.98
N LYS A 77 -2.41 5.15 70.07
CA LYS A 77 -3.07 5.58 71.31
C LYS A 77 -3.11 4.52 72.41
N ILE A 78 -2.82 3.25 72.09
CA ILE A 78 -2.74 2.19 73.09
C ILE A 78 -1.34 2.22 73.75
N PRO A 79 -1.26 2.39 75.09
CA PRO A 79 0.00 2.41 75.82
C PRO A 79 0.81 1.14 75.59
N ALA A 80 2.14 1.27 75.54
CA ALA A 80 3.03 0.15 75.25
C ALA A 80 2.87 -1.05 76.20
N ALA A 81 2.49 -0.80 77.47
CA ALA A 81 2.25 -1.84 78.47
C ALA A 81 1.04 -2.74 78.13
N ASP A 82 0.06 -2.21 77.40
CA ASP A 82 -1.23 -2.86 77.14
C ASP A 82 -1.26 -3.56 75.76
N ARG A 83 -0.20 -3.41 74.95
CA ARG A 83 -0.11 -3.96 73.59
C ARG A 83 0.04 -5.48 73.51
N LYS A 84 0.12 -6.16 74.67
CA LYS A 84 0.09 -7.63 74.76
C LYS A 84 -1.33 -8.19 74.85
N ASP A 85 -2.34 -7.33 74.89
CA ASP A 85 -3.74 -7.78 74.87
C ASP A 85 -4.07 -8.44 73.52
N PRO A 86 -4.71 -9.63 73.48
CA PRO A 86 -5.03 -10.34 72.24
C PRO A 86 -5.85 -9.51 71.25
N MET A 87 -6.69 -8.59 71.73
CA MET A 87 -7.47 -7.71 70.89
C MET A 87 -6.56 -6.74 70.13
N TYR A 88 -5.59 -6.13 70.83
CA TYR A 88 -4.59 -5.27 70.20
C TYR A 88 -3.79 -6.04 69.16
N GLU A 89 -3.28 -7.23 69.52
CA GLU A 89 -2.46 -8.06 68.63
C GLU A 89 -3.18 -8.40 67.32
N SER A 90 -4.47 -8.73 67.39
CA SER A 90 -5.31 -9.00 66.21
C SER A 90 -5.41 -7.78 65.27
N TYR A 91 -5.65 -6.58 65.81
CA TYR A 91 -5.73 -5.36 64.98
C TYR A 91 -4.36 -4.91 64.46
N ALA A 92 -3.30 -5.06 65.27
CA ALA A 92 -1.94 -4.77 64.86
C ALA A 92 -1.49 -5.70 63.71
N ALA A 93 -1.82 -6.99 63.79
CA ALA A 93 -1.56 -7.95 62.71
C ALA A 93 -2.26 -7.54 61.41
N TRP A 94 -3.54 -7.18 61.47
CA TRP A 94 -4.29 -6.70 60.29
C TRP A 94 -3.72 -5.39 59.74
N ALA A 95 -3.31 -4.44 60.60
CA ALA A 95 -2.70 -3.19 60.15
C ALA A 95 -1.36 -3.42 59.42
N ASN A 96 -0.57 -4.41 59.87
CA ASN A 96 0.66 -4.82 59.18
C ASN A 96 0.38 -5.47 57.82
N GLU A 97 -0.66 -6.32 57.73
CA GLU A 97 -1.12 -6.89 56.46
C GLU A 97 -1.59 -5.80 55.49
N PHE A 98 -2.34 -4.81 55.99
CA PHE A 98 -2.79 -3.67 55.21
C PHE A 98 -1.60 -2.85 54.70
N GLU A 99 -0.64 -2.50 55.55
CA GLU A 99 0.57 -1.77 55.11
C GLU A 99 1.36 -2.54 54.04
N SER A 100 1.58 -3.84 54.24
CA SER A 100 2.29 -4.69 53.27
C SER A 100 1.56 -4.73 51.93
N THR A 101 0.24 -4.88 51.95
CA THR A 101 -0.62 -4.91 50.77
C THR A 101 -0.60 -3.57 50.03
N LEU A 102 -0.67 -2.45 50.76
CA LEU A 102 -0.60 -1.11 50.17
C LEU A 102 0.75 -0.86 49.50
N LYS A 103 1.86 -1.26 50.12
CA LYS A 103 3.20 -1.17 49.51
C LYS A 103 3.29 -2.00 48.23
N ARG A 104 2.71 -3.21 48.21
CA ARG A 104 2.62 -4.04 47.00
C ARG A 104 1.85 -3.31 45.90
N TRP A 105 0.68 -2.75 46.20
CA TRP A 105 -0.11 -2.00 45.21
C TRP A 105 0.59 -0.75 44.69
N GLN A 106 1.36 -0.05 45.54
CA GLN A 106 2.21 1.07 45.11
C GLN A 106 3.32 0.61 44.13
N GLY A 107 3.89 -0.58 44.34
CA GLY A 107 4.80 -1.21 43.38
C GLY A 107 4.10 -1.55 42.05
N GLU A 108 2.91 -2.14 42.10
CA GLU A 108 2.11 -2.47 40.92
C GLU A 108 1.69 -1.21 40.13
N ARG A 109 1.44 -0.07 40.79
CA ARG A 109 1.20 1.23 40.14
C ARG A 109 2.38 1.62 39.25
N ALA A 110 3.61 1.49 39.73
CA ALA A 110 4.80 1.85 38.94
C ALA A 110 4.91 0.99 37.67
N THR A 111 4.63 -0.31 37.78
CA THR A 111 4.56 -1.21 36.62
C THR A 111 3.44 -0.81 35.66
N ASN A 112 2.24 -0.50 36.15
CA ASN A 112 1.13 -0.03 35.32
C ASN A 112 1.47 1.27 34.57
N ALA A 113 2.08 2.24 35.26
CA ALA A 113 2.52 3.50 34.66
C ALA A 113 3.59 3.27 33.57
N GLN A 114 4.53 2.33 33.78
CA GLN A 114 5.52 1.98 32.77
C GLN A 114 4.87 1.28 31.57
N ASN A 115 3.92 0.37 31.79
CA ASN A 115 3.20 -0.30 30.71
C ASN A 115 2.43 0.70 29.83
N LEU A 116 1.78 1.70 30.43
CA LEU A 116 1.13 2.78 29.71
C LEU A 116 2.11 3.60 28.84
N LYS A 117 3.29 3.93 29.37
CA LYS A 117 4.34 4.61 28.61
C LYS A 117 4.82 3.78 27.43
N ASN A 118 5.12 2.50 27.66
CA ASN A 118 5.57 1.57 26.62
C ASN A 118 4.51 1.43 25.52
N LYS A 119 3.23 1.37 25.90
CA LYS A 119 2.11 1.30 24.96
C LYS A 119 1.98 2.56 24.12
N ALA A 120 2.05 3.75 24.72
CA ALA A 120 2.02 5.01 23.97
C ALA A 120 3.19 5.14 22.98
N GLN A 121 4.40 4.72 23.39
CA GLN A 121 5.56 4.69 22.51
C GLN A 121 5.37 3.70 21.34
N ALA A 122 4.87 2.50 21.63
CA ALA A 122 4.59 1.50 20.60
C ALA A 122 3.50 1.95 19.62
N GLU A 123 2.48 2.69 20.08
CA GLU A 123 1.45 3.28 19.21
C GLU A 123 2.02 4.33 18.24
N GLU A 124 2.97 5.15 18.70
CA GLU A 124 3.63 6.13 17.82
C GLU A 124 4.56 5.45 16.81
N ILE A 125 5.30 4.42 17.23
CA ILE A 125 6.08 3.58 16.31
C ILE A 125 5.14 2.95 15.27
N TYR A 126 4.05 2.30 15.72
CA TYR A 126 3.05 1.69 14.85
C TYR A 126 2.55 2.65 13.77
N LYS A 127 2.19 3.88 14.15
CA LYS A 127 1.68 4.90 13.24
C LYS A 127 2.71 5.28 12.17
N ASN A 128 3.96 5.47 12.56
CA ASN A 128 5.02 5.87 11.64
C ASN A 128 5.41 4.73 10.69
N GLU A 129 5.55 3.52 11.21
CA GLU A 129 5.80 2.30 10.43
C GLU A 129 4.69 2.05 9.41
N THR A 130 3.43 2.14 9.84
CA THR A 130 2.26 1.91 8.98
C THR A 130 2.17 2.96 7.87
N ARG A 131 2.57 4.22 8.14
CA ARG A 131 2.65 5.27 7.11
C ARG A 131 3.72 4.93 6.06
N GLU A 132 4.89 4.46 6.49
CA GLU A 132 5.99 4.13 5.58
C GLU A 132 5.65 2.97 4.63
N VAL A 133 4.93 1.96 5.15
CA VAL A 133 4.52 0.79 4.35
C VAL A 133 3.11 0.90 3.75
N GLY A 134 2.50 2.08 3.81
CA GLY A 134 1.09 2.31 3.46
C GLY A 134 0.74 1.87 2.03
N GLU A 135 1.62 2.10 1.06
CA GLU A 135 1.41 1.66 -0.32
C GLU A 135 1.36 0.13 -0.46
N GLY A 136 2.25 -0.58 0.25
CA GLY A 136 2.30 -2.04 0.28
C GLY A 136 1.07 -2.62 0.96
N LEU A 137 0.70 -2.11 2.13
CA LEU A 137 -0.52 -2.52 2.85
C LEU A 137 -1.77 -2.25 2.00
N GLY A 138 -1.86 -1.07 1.40
CA GLY A 138 -2.97 -0.70 0.52
C GLY A 138 -3.12 -1.66 -0.65
N PHE A 139 -2.01 -2.03 -1.30
CA PHE A 139 -2.04 -3.00 -2.39
C PHE A 139 -2.51 -4.39 -1.92
N VAL A 140 -1.97 -4.91 -0.82
CA VAL A 140 -2.39 -6.22 -0.26
C VAL A 140 -3.88 -6.22 0.10
N LYS A 141 -4.38 -5.15 0.74
CA LYS A 141 -5.80 -5.00 1.09
C LYS A 141 -6.68 -5.01 -0.16
N GLN A 142 -6.27 -4.31 -1.21
CA GLN A 142 -7.01 -4.29 -2.47
C GLN A 142 -7.03 -5.66 -3.16
N LEU A 143 -5.93 -6.44 -3.12
CA LEU A 143 -5.89 -7.80 -3.67
C LEU A 143 -6.83 -8.78 -2.96
N ARG A 144 -7.16 -8.53 -1.68
CA ARG A 144 -8.20 -9.30 -0.98
C ARG A 144 -9.62 -8.90 -1.38
N GLY A 145 -9.79 -7.74 -1.99
CA GLY A 145 -11.05 -7.31 -2.60
C GLY A 145 -11.23 -7.85 -4.02
N THR A 146 -12.28 -7.40 -4.71
CA THR A 146 -12.62 -7.79 -6.08
C THR A 146 -12.17 -6.75 -7.12
N TYR A 147 -11.03 -6.09 -6.90
CA TYR A 147 -10.57 -5.03 -7.79
C TYR A 147 -9.88 -5.59 -9.04
N SER A 148 -10.34 -5.16 -10.22
CA SER A 148 -9.70 -5.43 -11.50
C SER A 148 -8.59 -4.42 -11.76
N TYR A 149 -7.37 -4.92 -11.98
CA TYR A 149 -6.21 -4.10 -12.31
C TYR A 149 -5.86 -4.19 -13.79
N SER A 150 -5.50 -3.05 -14.38
CA SER A 150 -4.61 -3.01 -15.54
C SER A 150 -3.28 -2.44 -15.10
N LEU A 151 -2.32 -3.31 -14.82
CA LEU A 151 -0.94 -2.93 -14.51
C LEU A 151 -0.02 -3.40 -15.62
N ASP A 152 0.85 -2.52 -16.11
CA ASP A 152 1.98 -2.91 -16.94
C ASP A 152 3.14 -3.49 -16.09
N ALA A 153 4.18 -4.00 -16.73
CA ALA A 153 5.30 -4.64 -16.04
C ALA A 153 6.07 -3.69 -15.09
N LYS A 154 6.15 -2.39 -15.41
CA LYS A 154 6.83 -1.40 -14.55
C LYS A 154 5.99 -1.09 -13.32
N GLU A 155 4.68 -0.93 -13.51
CA GLU A 155 3.74 -0.71 -12.42
C GLU A 155 3.69 -1.93 -11.49
N MET A 156 3.70 -3.15 -12.06
CA MET A 156 3.79 -4.39 -11.29
C MET A 156 5.08 -4.46 -10.45
N LEU A 157 6.24 -4.10 -11.03
CA LEU A 157 7.50 -4.05 -10.28
C LEU A 157 7.46 -3.01 -9.15
N ALA A 158 6.85 -1.84 -9.39
CA ALA A 158 6.68 -0.82 -8.34
C ALA A 158 5.80 -1.33 -7.20
N LYS A 159 4.69 -2.02 -7.51
CA LYS A 159 3.82 -2.65 -6.50
C LYS A 159 4.54 -3.73 -5.71
N TRP A 160 5.36 -4.55 -6.37
CA TRP A 160 6.19 -5.54 -5.69
C TRP A 160 7.17 -4.88 -4.69
N LYS A 161 7.90 -3.84 -5.11
CA LYS A 161 8.85 -3.12 -4.24
C LYS A 161 8.18 -2.47 -3.03
N ALA A 162 6.98 -1.92 -3.21
CA ALA A 162 6.19 -1.38 -2.12
C ALA A 162 5.77 -2.47 -1.13
N ALA A 163 5.33 -3.64 -1.63
CA ALA A 163 4.95 -4.77 -0.79
C ALA A 163 6.15 -5.46 -0.11
N GLU A 164 7.34 -5.44 -0.71
CA GLU A 164 8.54 -6.05 -0.13
C GLU A 164 8.87 -5.51 1.26
N LYS A 165 8.66 -4.19 1.46
CA LYS A 165 8.83 -3.50 2.75
C LYS A 165 7.99 -4.11 3.89
N LEU A 166 6.89 -4.79 3.55
CA LEU A 166 6.03 -5.48 4.53
C LEU A 166 6.76 -6.62 5.23
N THR A 167 7.83 -7.17 4.65
CA THR A 167 8.64 -8.21 5.29
C THR A 167 9.28 -7.69 6.58
N ALA A 168 9.89 -6.50 6.53
CA ALA A 168 10.48 -5.88 7.70
C ALA A 168 9.40 -5.44 8.71
N TYR A 169 8.29 -4.91 8.22
CA TYR A 169 7.15 -4.54 9.06
C TYR A 169 6.56 -5.74 9.82
N ALA A 170 6.38 -6.89 9.15
CA ALA A 170 5.89 -8.11 9.77
C ALA A 170 6.82 -8.58 10.91
N ALA A 171 8.14 -8.44 10.77
CA ALA A 171 9.09 -8.80 11.82
C ALA A 171 8.98 -7.90 13.08
N LYS A 172 8.45 -6.68 12.96
CA LYS A 172 8.21 -5.75 14.07
C LYS A 172 6.90 -6.03 14.81
N CYS A 173 5.95 -6.72 14.17
CA CYS A 173 4.61 -6.97 14.71
C CYS A 173 4.57 -7.71 16.05
N ASP A 174 5.45 -8.70 16.22
CA ASP A 174 5.53 -9.53 17.44
C ASP A 174 6.59 -9.03 18.44
N LYS A 175 7.29 -7.94 18.11
CA LYS A 175 8.34 -7.34 18.93
C LYS A 175 7.98 -5.92 19.34
N GLU A 176 8.40 -4.95 18.55
CA GLU A 176 8.26 -3.51 18.83
C GLU A 176 6.79 -3.09 18.91
N LEU A 177 5.91 -3.76 18.17
CA LEU A 177 4.48 -3.47 18.11
C LEU A 177 3.64 -4.39 19.02
N ALA A 178 4.27 -5.30 19.78
CA ALA A 178 3.56 -6.19 20.69
C ALA A 178 2.71 -5.45 21.75
N PRO A 179 3.16 -4.31 22.33
CA PRO A 179 2.35 -3.55 23.29
C PRO A 179 1.11 -2.86 22.68
N VAL A 180 1.01 -2.80 21.34
CA VAL A 180 -0.21 -2.36 20.66
C VAL A 180 -1.14 -3.58 20.57
N ASP A 181 -2.03 -3.72 21.55
CA ASP A 181 -2.91 -4.87 21.71
C ASP A 181 -4.39 -4.49 21.51
N ALA A 182 -5.32 -5.44 21.71
CA ALA A 182 -6.75 -5.21 21.52
C ALA A 182 -7.34 -4.11 22.43
N THR A 183 -6.64 -3.70 23.49
CA THR A 183 -7.03 -2.61 24.39
C THR A 183 -6.45 -1.26 23.95
N SER A 184 -5.61 -1.22 22.91
CA SER A 184 -5.00 -0.02 22.34
C SER A 184 -5.91 0.65 21.31
N TYR A 185 -5.72 1.94 21.05
CA TYR A 185 -6.51 2.67 20.06
C TYR A 185 -6.36 2.05 18.66
N TYR A 186 -5.13 1.66 18.31
CA TYR A 186 -4.80 1.03 17.04
C TYR A 186 -4.83 -0.50 17.07
N GLY A 187 -5.29 -1.13 18.16
CA GLY A 187 -5.18 -2.58 18.37
C GLY A 187 -5.73 -3.45 17.22
N LYS A 188 -6.95 -3.12 16.78
CA LYS A 188 -7.61 -3.83 15.68
C LYS A 188 -6.91 -3.63 14.34
N ASP A 189 -6.56 -2.38 14.01
CA ASP A 189 -5.87 -2.03 12.77
C ASP A 189 -4.48 -2.68 12.71
N LYS A 190 -3.75 -2.68 13.84
CA LYS A 190 -2.46 -3.37 13.95
C LYS A 190 -2.58 -4.87 13.70
N ALA A 191 -3.57 -5.53 14.29
CA ALA A 191 -3.79 -6.96 14.07
C ALA A 191 -4.03 -7.27 12.57
N GLU A 192 -4.87 -6.46 11.90
CA GLU A 192 -5.15 -6.62 10.48
C GLU A 192 -3.90 -6.33 9.60
N ASN A 193 -3.20 -5.22 9.87
CA ASN A 193 -2.02 -4.83 9.11
C ASN A 193 -0.87 -5.83 9.28
N CYS A 194 -0.67 -6.37 10.50
CA CYS A 194 0.30 -7.42 10.75
C CYS A 194 -0.06 -8.73 10.03
N LYS A 195 -1.34 -9.11 9.99
CA LYS A 195 -1.79 -10.26 9.18
C LYS A 195 -1.52 -10.05 7.69
N ASN A 196 -1.89 -8.87 7.17
CA ASN A 196 -1.64 -8.52 5.77
C ASN A 196 -0.16 -8.51 5.43
N ALA A 197 0.68 -7.99 6.33
CA ALA A 197 2.12 -8.02 6.18
C ALA A 197 2.67 -9.45 6.24
N ALA A 198 2.25 -10.30 7.17
CA ALA A 198 2.71 -11.68 7.23
C ALA A 198 2.35 -12.48 5.97
N GLU A 199 1.17 -12.23 5.41
CA GLU A 199 0.63 -12.97 4.27
C GLU A 199 0.95 -12.32 2.90
N TRP A 200 1.69 -11.20 2.84
CA TRP A 200 1.79 -10.37 1.63
C TRP A 200 2.25 -11.16 0.39
N LYS A 201 3.26 -12.02 0.54
CA LYS A 201 3.81 -12.82 -0.57
C LYS A 201 2.79 -13.79 -1.15
N THR A 202 1.91 -14.34 -0.31
CA THR A 202 0.88 -15.31 -0.74
C THR A 202 -0.16 -14.71 -1.65
N LEU A 203 -0.36 -13.38 -1.57
CA LEU A 203 -1.32 -12.66 -2.40
C LEU A 203 -0.63 -11.99 -3.59
N VAL A 204 0.49 -11.31 -3.35
CA VAL A 204 1.15 -10.48 -4.36
C VAL A 204 1.81 -11.33 -5.44
N VAL A 205 2.54 -12.39 -5.08
CA VAL A 205 3.31 -13.16 -6.07
C VAL A 205 2.38 -13.85 -7.10
N PRO A 206 1.36 -14.63 -6.69
CA PRO A 206 0.47 -15.29 -7.66
C PRO A 206 -0.30 -14.29 -8.53
N PHE A 207 -0.70 -13.15 -7.95
CA PHE A 207 -1.36 -12.08 -8.69
C PHE A 207 -0.46 -11.51 -9.79
N LEU A 208 0.78 -11.14 -9.46
CA LEU A 208 1.71 -10.55 -10.42
C LEU A 208 2.11 -11.54 -11.51
N GLU A 209 2.29 -12.82 -11.18
CA GLU A 209 2.54 -13.88 -12.17
C GLU A 209 1.38 -14.03 -13.15
N LYS A 210 0.16 -14.17 -12.63
CA LYS A 210 -1.05 -14.29 -13.46
C LYS A 210 -1.22 -13.06 -14.35
N ARG A 211 -1.09 -11.86 -13.79
CA ARG A 211 -1.25 -10.60 -14.52
C ARG A 211 -0.19 -10.43 -15.61
N SER A 212 1.03 -10.86 -15.32
CA SER A 212 2.13 -10.86 -16.29
C SER A 212 1.80 -11.75 -17.50
N GLY A 213 1.29 -12.96 -17.26
CA GLY A 213 0.85 -13.86 -18.33
C GLY A 213 -0.32 -13.29 -19.14
N GLU A 214 -1.34 -12.76 -18.47
CA GLU A 214 -2.50 -12.13 -19.12
C GLU A 214 -2.11 -10.98 -20.04
N ASN A 215 -1.19 -10.11 -19.60
CA ASN A 215 -0.71 -9.00 -20.40
C ASN A 215 -0.03 -9.48 -21.68
N VAL A 216 0.84 -10.48 -21.60
CA VAL A 216 1.54 -11.02 -22.79
C VAL A 216 0.59 -11.76 -23.71
N GLN A 217 -0.37 -12.53 -23.16
CA GLN A 217 -1.42 -13.15 -23.95
C GLN A 217 -2.24 -12.12 -24.72
N LYS A 218 -2.64 -11.02 -24.07
CA LYS A 218 -3.37 -9.93 -24.71
C LYS A 218 -2.57 -9.29 -25.84
N LEU A 219 -1.28 -9.02 -25.63
CA LEU A 219 -0.41 -8.49 -26.68
C LEU A 219 -0.27 -9.45 -27.87
N GLY A 220 -0.18 -10.75 -27.62
CA GLY A 220 -0.21 -11.77 -28.67
C GLY A 220 -1.52 -11.75 -29.46
N ALA A 221 -2.67 -11.75 -28.77
CA ALA A 221 -3.99 -11.70 -29.40
C ALA A 221 -4.21 -10.41 -30.21
N ASP A 222 -3.71 -9.26 -29.73
CA ASP A 222 -3.76 -8.00 -30.46
C ASP A 222 -2.99 -8.09 -31.79
N LEU A 223 -1.82 -8.74 -31.80
CA LEU A 223 -1.03 -8.98 -33.01
C LEU A 223 -1.68 -9.98 -33.97
N GLU A 224 -2.30 -11.04 -33.46
CA GLU A 224 -3.12 -11.94 -34.28
C GLU A 224 -4.29 -11.20 -34.93
N GLY A 225 -4.92 -10.27 -34.19
CA GLY A 225 -5.94 -9.37 -34.71
C GLY A 225 -5.41 -8.49 -35.84
N VAL A 226 -4.20 -7.94 -35.71
CA VAL A 226 -3.52 -7.19 -36.78
C VAL A 226 -3.30 -8.08 -38.01
N ALA A 227 -2.76 -9.29 -37.84
CA ALA A 227 -2.53 -10.23 -38.94
C ALA A 227 -3.84 -10.57 -39.68
N ARG A 228 -4.93 -10.77 -38.95
CA ARG A 228 -6.26 -11.04 -39.52
C ARG A 228 -6.78 -9.87 -40.36
N ARG A 229 -6.70 -8.64 -39.84
CA ARG A 229 -7.09 -7.43 -40.59
C ARG A 229 -6.28 -7.29 -41.89
N ILE A 230 -4.96 -7.48 -41.80
CA ILE A 230 -4.08 -7.45 -42.97
C ILE A 230 -4.51 -8.52 -43.99
N SER A 231 -4.71 -9.77 -43.56
CA SER A 231 -5.16 -10.87 -44.43
C SER A 231 -6.50 -10.56 -45.13
N ASN A 232 -7.37 -9.78 -44.50
CA ASN A 232 -8.65 -9.34 -45.07
C ASN A 232 -8.53 -8.15 -46.04
N GLY A 233 -7.34 -7.56 -46.21
CA GLY A 233 -7.15 -6.36 -47.02
C GLY A 233 -7.60 -5.08 -46.33
N GLU A 234 -7.74 -5.13 -45.00
CA GLU A 234 -8.14 -3.98 -44.18
C GLU A 234 -6.93 -3.10 -43.83
N THR A 235 -7.24 -1.92 -43.29
CA THR A 235 -6.26 -0.92 -42.93
C THR A 235 -5.42 -1.35 -41.71
N THR A 236 -4.13 -1.03 -41.75
CA THR A 236 -3.17 -1.19 -40.65
C THR A 236 -2.28 0.06 -40.53
N TYR A 237 -1.35 0.03 -39.58
CA TYR A 237 -0.42 1.11 -39.26
C TYR A 237 1.02 0.60 -39.17
N ASP A 238 1.98 1.51 -39.32
CA ASP A 238 3.41 1.18 -39.37
C ASP A 238 3.88 0.47 -38.09
N GLY A 239 3.52 0.99 -36.92
CA GLY A 239 3.91 0.40 -35.64
C GLY A 239 3.37 -1.02 -35.44
N ALA A 240 2.11 -1.26 -35.82
CA ALA A 240 1.49 -2.58 -35.72
C ALA A 240 2.12 -3.58 -36.69
N LEU A 241 2.37 -3.17 -37.93
CA LEU A 241 3.03 -4.00 -38.93
C LEU A 241 4.46 -4.35 -38.51
N LYS A 242 5.22 -3.38 -37.99
CA LYS A 242 6.60 -3.59 -37.53
C LYS A 242 6.67 -4.62 -36.41
N ARG A 243 5.79 -4.53 -35.40
CA ARG A 243 5.72 -5.49 -34.29
C ARG A 243 5.37 -6.90 -34.77
N LEU A 244 4.46 -7.02 -35.75
CA LEU A 244 4.07 -8.30 -36.32
C LEU A 244 5.19 -8.91 -37.19
N ARG A 245 5.91 -8.09 -37.95
CA ARG A 245 7.04 -8.50 -38.80
C ARG A 245 8.25 -8.94 -37.99
N SER A 246 8.57 -8.20 -36.94
CA SER A 246 9.77 -8.39 -36.10
C SER A 246 9.36 -8.62 -34.64
N PRO A 247 8.72 -9.76 -34.31
CA PRO A 247 8.26 -10.04 -32.95
C PRO A 247 9.42 -10.06 -31.94
N ASP A 248 10.62 -10.50 -32.33
CA ASP A 248 11.78 -10.54 -31.44
C ASP A 248 12.28 -9.14 -31.05
N GLU A 249 12.30 -8.18 -32.00
CA GLU A 249 12.60 -6.79 -31.71
C GLU A 249 11.58 -6.19 -30.72
N TYR A 250 10.31 -6.53 -30.90
CA TYR A 250 9.26 -6.06 -30.00
C TYR A 250 9.40 -6.68 -28.61
N ILE A 251 9.66 -7.98 -28.53
CA ILE A 251 9.92 -8.70 -27.27
C ILE A 251 11.12 -8.08 -26.55
N ALA A 252 12.18 -7.70 -27.26
CA ALA A 252 13.35 -7.06 -26.66
C ALA A 252 12.98 -5.75 -25.91
N THR A 253 11.97 -5.00 -26.37
CA THR A 253 11.50 -3.79 -25.65
C THR A 253 10.69 -4.10 -24.38
N LEU A 254 10.10 -5.30 -24.30
CA LEU A 254 9.25 -5.73 -23.18
C LEU A 254 10.02 -6.53 -22.13
N ARG A 255 11.07 -7.22 -22.56
CA ARG A 255 11.81 -8.21 -21.78
C ARG A 255 12.36 -7.65 -20.47
N GLY A 256 13.08 -6.54 -20.52
CA GLY A 256 13.76 -5.97 -19.34
C GLY A 256 12.83 -5.75 -18.13
N PRO A 257 11.68 -5.06 -18.27
CA PRO A 257 10.71 -4.92 -17.20
C PRO A 257 10.19 -6.24 -16.60
N TYR A 258 9.91 -7.25 -17.44
CA TYR A 258 9.45 -8.55 -16.97
C TYR A 258 10.56 -9.35 -16.29
N GLU A 259 11.79 -9.32 -16.79
CA GLU A 259 12.95 -9.96 -16.15
C GLU A 259 13.20 -9.35 -14.77
N ALA A 260 13.17 -8.02 -14.65
CA ALA A 260 13.33 -7.34 -13.36
C ALA A 260 12.22 -7.73 -12.37
N LEU A 261 10.97 -7.84 -12.83
CA LEU A 261 9.84 -8.26 -12.00
C LEU A 261 9.99 -9.71 -11.51
N PHE A 262 10.31 -10.65 -12.41
CA PHE A 262 10.48 -12.05 -12.04
C PHE A 262 11.69 -12.25 -11.12
N GLN A 263 12.81 -11.58 -11.41
CA GLN A 263 13.99 -11.59 -10.55
C GLN A 263 13.67 -11.07 -9.15
N ALA A 264 12.93 -9.97 -9.04
CA ALA A 264 12.48 -9.44 -7.77
C ALA A 264 11.66 -10.48 -6.98
N MET A 265 10.74 -11.18 -7.65
CA MET A 265 9.98 -12.29 -7.05
C MET A 265 10.82 -13.55 -6.74
N GLY A 266 12.13 -13.55 -6.99
CA GLY A 266 13.01 -14.71 -6.79
C GLY A 266 12.77 -15.83 -7.82
N LYS A 267 12.29 -15.47 -9.01
CA LYS A 267 11.91 -16.40 -10.08
C LYS A 267 12.68 -16.09 -11.36
N THR A 268 12.82 -17.10 -12.21
CA THR A 268 13.33 -16.93 -13.58
C THR A 268 12.15 -16.68 -14.51
N LEU A 269 12.31 -15.73 -15.45
CA LEU A 269 11.32 -15.53 -16.50
C LEU A 269 11.27 -16.78 -17.39
N PRO A 270 10.09 -17.41 -17.60
CA PRO A 270 9.99 -18.60 -18.44
C PRO A 270 10.50 -18.33 -19.86
N ALA A 271 11.21 -19.29 -20.45
CA ALA A 271 11.79 -19.13 -21.79
C ALA A 271 10.72 -18.90 -22.87
N ASP A 272 9.55 -19.51 -22.69
CA ASP A 272 8.37 -19.43 -23.54
C ASP A 272 7.37 -18.35 -23.10
N PHE A 273 7.74 -17.48 -22.14
CA PHE A 273 6.84 -16.45 -21.61
C PHE A 273 6.26 -15.56 -22.71
N PHE A 274 7.06 -15.23 -23.73
CA PHE A 274 6.64 -14.43 -24.88
C PHE A 274 6.14 -15.23 -26.10
N ALA A 275 5.95 -16.55 -25.96
CA ALA A 275 5.47 -17.41 -27.04
C ALA A 275 4.18 -16.89 -27.73
N PRO A 276 3.20 -16.28 -27.03
CA PRO A 276 2.03 -15.69 -27.70
C PRO A 276 2.40 -14.63 -28.75
N ILE A 277 3.39 -13.78 -28.48
CA ILE A 277 3.86 -12.74 -29.41
C ILE A 277 4.63 -13.38 -30.58
N THR A 278 5.53 -14.32 -30.28
CA THR A 278 6.29 -15.07 -31.31
C THR A 278 5.35 -15.84 -32.23
N ASN A 279 4.32 -16.49 -31.69
CA ASN A 279 3.35 -17.26 -32.47
C ASN A 279 2.50 -16.37 -33.36
N ALA A 280 2.05 -15.21 -32.89
CA ALA A 280 1.34 -14.24 -33.71
C ALA A 280 2.18 -13.80 -34.93
N GLY A 281 3.48 -13.58 -34.73
CA GLY A 281 4.42 -13.20 -35.80
C GLY A 281 4.56 -14.24 -36.92
N LYS A 282 4.38 -15.55 -36.64
CA LYS A 282 4.46 -16.62 -37.66
C LYS A 282 3.44 -16.44 -38.78
N GLY A 283 2.30 -15.81 -38.51
CA GLY A 283 1.26 -15.53 -39.49
C GLY A 283 1.56 -14.35 -40.44
N TYR A 284 2.64 -13.60 -40.20
CA TYR A 284 2.95 -12.37 -40.93
C TYR A 284 3.01 -12.58 -42.45
N ALA A 285 3.87 -13.50 -42.93
CA ALA A 285 4.07 -13.71 -44.37
C ALA A 285 2.76 -14.13 -45.07
N ALA A 286 2.00 -15.04 -44.46
CA ALA A 286 0.71 -15.49 -44.98
C ALA A 286 -0.32 -14.35 -45.04
N ALA A 287 -0.38 -13.51 -44.00
CA ALA A 287 -1.27 -12.35 -43.97
C ALA A 287 -0.93 -11.35 -45.09
N ILE A 288 0.36 -11.07 -45.32
CA ILE A 288 0.81 -10.19 -46.42
C ILE A 288 0.37 -10.77 -47.77
N SER A 289 0.67 -12.04 -48.05
CA SER A 289 0.29 -12.67 -49.32
C SER A 289 -1.23 -12.67 -49.55
N ALA A 290 -2.02 -12.97 -48.52
CA ALA A 290 -3.48 -12.93 -48.60
C ALA A 290 -4.01 -11.52 -48.88
N SER A 291 -3.40 -10.49 -48.27
CA SER A 291 -3.73 -9.09 -48.52
C SER A 291 -3.43 -8.69 -49.96
N GLN A 292 -2.24 -9.03 -50.47
CA GLN A 292 -1.79 -8.68 -51.82
C GLN A 292 -2.65 -9.31 -52.92
N ALA A 293 -3.31 -10.44 -52.65
CA ALA A 293 -4.27 -11.06 -53.56
C ALA A 293 -5.60 -10.29 -53.66
N LYS A 294 -5.93 -9.47 -52.65
CA LYS A 294 -7.20 -8.73 -52.54
C LYS A 294 -7.04 -7.23 -52.81
N VAL A 295 -5.90 -6.67 -52.46
CA VAL A 295 -5.62 -5.24 -52.49
C VAL A 295 -4.64 -4.94 -53.61
N SER A 296 -5.15 -4.28 -54.64
CA SER A 296 -4.37 -3.75 -55.76
C SER A 296 -4.60 -2.25 -55.91
N TYR A 297 -3.61 -1.56 -56.44
CA TYR A 297 -3.81 -0.17 -56.86
C TYR A 297 -4.82 -0.11 -58.01
N LYS A 298 -5.85 0.72 -57.83
CA LYS A 298 -6.78 1.09 -58.91
C LYS A 298 -6.53 2.57 -59.21
N PRO A 299 -6.07 2.92 -60.42
CA PRO A 299 -5.86 4.32 -60.76
C PRO A 299 -7.17 5.08 -60.66
N GLY A 300 -7.10 6.23 -59.99
CA GLY A 300 -8.10 7.28 -60.11
C GLY A 300 -8.14 7.83 -61.53
N LYS A 301 -9.24 8.50 -61.88
CA LYS A 301 -9.47 9.00 -63.25
C LYS A 301 -8.69 10.28 -63.58
N PHE A 302 -8.03 10.88 -62.59
CA PHE A 302 -7.49 12.22 -62.69
C PHE A 302 -6.04 12.29 -62.22
N ALA A 303 -5.30 13.21 -62.85
CA ALA A 303 -3.92 13.53 -62.50
C ALA A 303 -3.76 15.06 -62.43
N ASP A 304 -3.26 15.55 -61.29
CA ASP A 304 -2.90 16.94 -61.05
C ASP A 304 -1.42 16.99 -60.63
N ALA A 305 -0.59 17.68 -61.42
CA ALA A 305 0.85 17.72 -61.20
C ALA A 305 1.24 18.39 -59.87
N THR A 306 0.51 19.44 -59.48
CA THR A 306 0.79 20.19 -58.24
C THR A 306 0.48 19.32 -57.02
N VAL A 307 -0.70 18.70 -57.01
CA VAL A 307 -1.12 17.77 -55.94
C VAL A 307 -0.19 16.56 -55.91
N THR A 308 0.15 16.01 -57.07
CA THR A 308 1.07 14.86 -57.20
C THR A 308 2.43 15.16 -56.60
N ASN A 309 3.03 16.31 -56.91
CA ASN A 309 4.33 16.69 -56.39
C ASN A 309 4.30 16.93 -54.88
N ALA A 310 3.24 17.57 -54.36
CA ALA A 310 3.06 17.77 -52.93
C ALA A 310 2.94 16.44 -52.17
N VAL A 311 2.12 15.51 -52.66
CA VAL A 311 1.96 14.17 -52.06
C VAL A 311 3.26 13.37 -52.13
N LYS A 312 3.98 13.41 -53.26
CA LYS A 312 5.26 12.73 -53.42
C LYS A 312 6.30 13.26 -52.43
N ALA A 313 6.38 14.58 -52.25
CA ALA A 313 7.28 15.20 -51.28
C ALA A 313 6.93 14.77 -49.85
N ALA A 314 5.64 14.81 -49.47
CA ALA A 314 5.17 14.43 -48.14
C ALA A 314 5.48 12.96 -47.79
N LEU A 315 5.26 12.04 -48.74
CA LEU A 315 5.54 10.61 -48.55
C LEU A 315 7.04 10.29 -48.58
N THR A 316 7.82 10.98 -49.41
CA THR A 316 9.28 10.83 -49.42
C THR A 316 9.89 11.25 -48.08
N ALA A 317 9.36 12.31 -47.45
CA ALA A 317 9.76 12.71 -46.10
C ALA A 317 9.43 11.66 -45.02
N LYS A 318 8.58 10.68 -45.32
CA LYS A 318 8.31 9.49 -44.48
C LYS A 318 9.04 8.23 -44.95
N ASN A 319 10.05 8.36 -45.81
CA ASN A 319 10.79 7.25 -46.42
C ASN A 319 9.91 6.28 -47.23
N VAL A 320 8.80 6.77 -47.79
CA VAL A 320 7.95 6.00 -48.70
C VAL A 320 8.28 6.39 -50.14
N LYS A 321 8.76 5.42 -50.93
CA LYS A 321 8.94 5.58 -52.38
C LYS A 321 7.59 5.49 -53.08
N VAL A 322 7.11 6.59 -53.63
CA VAL A 322 5.87 6.62 -54.43
C VAL A 322 6.08 5.93 -55.77
N LEU A 323 5.26 4.92 -56.07
CA LEU A 323 5.27 4.16 -57.32
C LEU A 323 4.16 4.62 -58.29
N LYS A 324 2.94 4.79 -57.77
CA LYS A 324 1.77 5.24 -58.53
C LYS A 324 0.96 6.22 -57.69
N ILE A 325 0.36 7.22 -58.32
CA ILE A 325 -0.49 8.22 -57.68
C ILE A 325 -1.55 8.72 -58.65
N SER A 326 -2.75 8.93 -58.14
CA SER A 326 -3.88 9.46 -58.89
C SER A 326 -4.86 10.14 -57.94
N GLN A 327 -5.59 11.13 -58.42
CA GLN A 327 -6.67 11.76 -57.68
C GLN A 327 -7.99 11.00 -57.92
N THR A 328 -8.77 10.83 -56.87
CA THR A 328 -10.08 10.15 -56.93
C THR A 328 -11.12 10.98 -57.69
N PHE A 329 -11.03 12.31 -57.57
CA PHE A 329 -11.93 13.27 -58.21
C PHE A 329 -11.21 14.36 -59.01
N GLY A 330 -11.88 14.86 -60.04
CA GLY A 330 -11.38 15.88 -60.97
C GLY A 330 -11.42 17.28 -60.39
N ASP A 331 -12.40 17.55 -59.53
CA ASP A 331 -12.62 18.84 -58.92
C ASP A 331 -12.10 18.89 -57.49
N TRP A 332 -11.84 20.11 -57.03
CA TRP A 332 -11.57 20.39 -55.63
C TRP A 332 -12.88 20.47 -54.85
N ASP A 333 -12.96 19.77 -53.71
CA ASP A 333 -14.09 19.89 -52.79
C ASP A 333 -13.88 21.13 -51.89
N ILE A 334 -14.79 22.11 -52.00
CA ILE A 334 -14.70 23.38 -51.27
C ILE A 334 -15.41 23.25 -49.93
N ARG A 335 -14.64 23.34 -48.84
CA ARG A 335 -15.15 23.40 -47.48
C ARG A 335 -15.54 24.83 -47.13
N LYS A 336 -16.67 24.98 -46.45
CA LYS A 336 -17.27 26.27 -46.09
C LYS A 336 -17.57 26.32 -44.59
N THR A 337 -17.65 27.52 -44.03
CA THR A 337 -18.24 27.74 -42.70
C THR A 337 -19.76 27.57 -42.76
N ASP A 338 -20.43 27.59 -41.60
CA ASP A 338 -21.90 27.58 -41.50
C ASP A 338 -22.56 28.79 -42.18
N TYR A 339 -21.80 29.87 -42.40
CA TYR A 339 -22.23 31.06 -43.14
C TYR A 339 -21.99 30.94 -44.67
N GLY A 340 -21.57 29.78 -45.16
CA GLY A 340 -21.30 29.54 -46.58
C GLY A 340 -20.00 30.14 -47.10
N LEU A 341 -19.14 30.68 -46.24
CA LEU A 341 -17.85 31.27 -46.63
C LEU A 341 -16.80 30.18 -46.85
N PRO A 342 -16.11 30.12 -48.00
CA PRO A 342 -15.03 29.16 -48.22
C PRO A 342 -13.92 29.31 -47.19
N THR A 343 -13.41 28.18 -46.68
CA THR A 343 -12.28 28.16 -45.74
C THR A 343 -11.05 27.52 -46.36
N HIS A 344 -11.25 26.42 -47.07
CA HIS A 344 -10.22 25.70 -47.78
C HIS A 344 -10.86 24.79 -48.82
N ARG A 345 -10.04 24.25 -49.71
CA ARG A 345 -10.45 23.21 -50.63
C ARG A 345 -9.58 21.98 -50.48
N ILE A 346 -10.16 20.81 -50.65
CA ILE A 346 -9.49 19.52 -50.50
C ILE A 346 -9.54 18.67 -51.77
N ARG A 347 -8.60 17.75 -51.88
CA ARG A 347 -8.56 16.76 -52.95
C ARG A 347 -7.92 15.47 -52.48
N ASP A 348 -8.63 14.37 -52.69
CA ASP A 348 -8.17 13.05 -52.25
C ASP A 348 -7.32 12.38 -53.33
N SER A 349 -6.27 11.69 -52.87
CA SER A 349 -5.32 10.94 -53.68
C SER A 349 -5.22 9.51 -53.18
N ILE A 350 -5.16 8.58 -54.12
CA ILE A 350 -4.79 7.19 -53.87
C ILE A 350 -3.35 7.01 -54.32
N VAL A 351 -2.51 6.50 -53.43
CA VAL A 351 -1.07 6.31 -53.66
C VAL A 351 -0.70 4.86 -53.44
N LEU A 352 0.06 4.29 -54.38
CA LEU A 352 0.81 3.07 -54.16
C LEU A 352 2.26 3.46 -53.86
N GLY A 353 2.72 3.16 -52.64
CA GLY A 353 4.07 3.42 -52.20
C GLY A 353 4.78 2.17 -51.68
N GLN A 354 6.11 2.20 -51.62
CA GLN A 354 6.91 1.13 -51.05
C GLN A 354 7.87 1.72 -50.02
N VAL A 355 7.97 1.08 -48.85
CA VAL A 355 8.96 1.43 -47.83
C VAL A 355 10.19 0.55 -48.02
N ALA A 356 11.38 1.12 -47.82
CA ALA A 356 12.63 0.37 -47.93
C ALA A 356 12.64 -0.83 -46.98
N GLY A 357 13.06 -2.00 -47.49
CA GLY A 357 13.05 -3.27 -46.74
C GLY A 357 11.71 -4.00 -46.72
N GLU A 358 10.64 -3.46 -47.32
CA GLU A 358 9.36 -4.16 -47.47
C GLU A 358 9.23 -4.82 -48.84
N THR A 359 8.79 -6.08 -48.85
CA THR A 359 8.45 -6.84 -50.08
C THR A 359 7.06 -6.50 -50.60
N SER A 360 6.21 -5.90 -49.75
CA SER A 360 4.87 -5.43 -50.09
C SER A 360 4.82 -3.93 -50.31
N CYS A 361 3.79 -3.47 -51.01
CA CYS A 361 3.49 -2.05 -51.16
C CYS A 361 2.38 -1.64 -50.19
N ARG A 362 2.26 -0.33 -49.99
CA ARG A 362 1.25 0.32 -49.17
C ARG A 362 0.30 1.08 -50.08
N LEU A 363 -0.98 0.77 -50.01
CA LEU A 363 -2.04 1.58 -50.61
C LEU A 363 -2.48 2.60 -49.56
N ILE A 364 -2.20 3.88 -49.84
CA ILE A 364 -2.40 4.99 -48.92
C ILE A 364 -3.41 5.96 -49.54
N GLU A 365 -4.41 6.33 -48.78
CA GLU A 365 -5.38 7.38 -49.13
C GLU A 365 -4.98 8.64 -48.39
N LEU A 366 -4.84 9.75 -49.11
CA LEU A 366 -4.38 11.03 -48.57
C LEU A 366 -5.24 12.17 -49.06
N THR A 367 -5.47 13.14 -48.19
CA THR A 367 -6.16 14.38 -48.53
C THR A 367 -5.17 15.53 -48.63
N SER A 368 -5.18 16.21 -49.77
CA SER A 368 -4.44 17.46 -50.00
C SER A 368 -5.35 18.65 -49.77
N LYS A 369 -4.80 19.76 -49.28
CA LYS A 369 -5.52 20.96 -48.85
C LYS A 369 -4.87 22.23 -49.41
N GLN A 370 -5.70 23.19 -49.80
CA GLN A 370 -5.30 24.57 -50.09
C GLN A 370 -6.21 25.53 -49.33
N ASP A 371 -5.63 26.47 -48.58
CA ASP A 371 -6.38 27.43 -47.77
C ASP A 371 -6.98 28.55 -48.64
N TYR A 372 -8.13 29.07 -48.24
CA TYR A 372 -8.77 30.17 -48.93
C TYR A 372 -8.05 31.50 -48.64
N GLN A 373 -7.79 32.30 -49.69
CA GLN A 373 -7.08 33.58 -49.60
C GLN A 373 -7.97 34.81 -49.84
N GLY A 374 -9.29 34.62 -50.00
CA GLY A 374 -10.20 35.70 -50.37
C GLY A 374 -10.31 35.91 -51.88
N GLY A 375 -11.34 36.66 -52.30
CA GLY A 375 -11.56 37.01 -53.71
C GLY A 375 -11.72 35.83 -54.67
N GLY A 376 -12.22 34.68 -54.18
CA GLY A 376 -12.36 33.44 -54.98
C GLY A 376 -11.04 32.68 -55.21
N ARG A 377 -9.95 33.07 -54.55
CA ARG A 377 -8.61 32.48 -54.72
C ARG A 377 -8.21 31.60 -53.53
N TYR A 378 -7.36 30.62 -53.82
CA TYR A 378 -6.79 29.70 -52.83
C TYR A 378 -5.27 29.76 -52.90
N THR A 379 -4.60 29.34 -51.82
CA THR A 379 -3.14 29.26 -51.77
C THR A 379 -2.61 28.39 -52.90
N THR A 380 -1.46 28.78 -53.47
CA THR A 380 -0.70 27.93 -54.39
C THR A 380 0.00 26.80 -53.65
N ASN A 381 0.33 27.00 -52.38
CA ASN A 381 0.88 25.95 -51.52
C ASN A 381 -0.18 24.88 -51.24
N THR A 382 0.15 23.64 -51.57
CA THR A 382 -0.68 22.47 -51.31
C THR A 382 -0.12 21.72 -50.12
N VAL A 383 -0.89 21.67 -49.05
CA VAL A 383 -0.53 20.94 -47.82
C VAL A 383 -1.14 19.54 -47.90
N VAL A 384 -0.39 18.52 -47.54
CA VAL A 384 -0.89 17.15 -47.49
C VAL A 384 -1.12 16.79 -46.03
N ASP A 385 -2.34 16.38 -45.69
CA ASP A 385 -2.63 15.88 -44.35
C ASP A 385 -2.06 14.47 -44.20
N LEU A 386 -0.95 14.37 -43.47
CA LEU A 386 -0.24 13.12 -43.26
C LEU A 386 0.00 12.94 -41.76
N PRO A 387 -0.77 12.05 -41.08
CA PRO A 387 -0.58 11.82 -39.66
C PRO A 387 0.80 11.19 -39.40
N LYS A 388 1.21 11.20 -38.12
CA LYS A 388 2.50 10.63 -37.70
C LYS A 388 2.66 9.18 -38.16
N GLU A 389 1.60 8.39 -38.06
CA GLU A 389 1.49 7.04 -38.59
C GLU A 389 0.33 6.97 -39.59
N PRO A 390 0.58 7.11 -40.91
CA PRO A 390 -0.46 6.99 -41.91
C PRO A 390 -1.04 5.59 -41.92
N ALA A 391 -2.36 5.52 -41.98
CA ALA A 391 -3.08 4.29 -42.15
C ALA A 391 -2.92 3.81 -43.61
N PHE A 392 -2.75 2.52 -43.83
CA PHE A 392 -2.59 1.96 -45.18
C PHE A 392 -3.12 0.54 -45.26
N LYS A 393 -3.44 0.09 -46.48
CA LYS A 393 -3.68 -1.32 -46.79
C LYS A 393 -2.40 -1.93 -47.37
N VAL A 394 -2.09 -3.17 -46.99
CA VAL A 394 -0.98 -3.92 -47.60
C VAL A 394 -1.42 -4.34 -49.00
N ALA A 395 -0.68 -3.93 -50.02
CA ALA A 395 -1.05 -4.10 -51.41
C ALA A 395 0.03 -4.81 -52.22
N SER A 396 -0.39 -5.41 -53.33
CA SER A 396 0.55 -5.84 -54.37
C SER A 396 1.29 -4.63 -54.94
N CYS A 397 2.58 -4.78 -55.22
CA CYS A 397 3.38 -3.74 -55.88
C CYS A 397 3.16 -3.67 -57.40
N LYS A 398 2.43 -4.63 -57.98
CA LYS A 398 2.18 -4.71 -59.42
C LYS A 398 1.14 -3.70 -59.90
#